data_AF-A0A838Q842-F1
#
_entry.id   AF-A0A838Q842-F1
#
_cell.length_a   1.000
_cell.length_b   1.000
_cell.length_c   1.000
_cell.angle_alpha   90.00
_cell.angle_beta   90.00
_cell.angle_gamma   90.00
#
_symmetry.space_group_name_H-M   'P 1'
#
loop_
_entity.id
_entity.type
_entity.pdbx_description
1 polymer ?
#
loop_
_entity_poly.entity_id
_entity_poly.type
_entity_poly.pdbx_seq_one_letter_code
_entity_poly.pdbx_strand_id
1 'polypeptide(L)' 'ILLKKAAKIDKGSGEPNKNKVGKVSMKQVREIAELKLPDLNTTSIESATRSVAGTARSMGLEVVD' A
#
# COMPACT_ATOMS: atom_id res chain seq x y z
N ILE A 1 8.50 -2.56 2.01
CA ILE A 1 9.10 -3.32 0.87
C ILE A 1 8.01 -3.86 -0.06
N LEU A 2 6.99 -4.55 0.47
CA LEU A 2 5.91 -5.14 -0.35
C LEU A 2 5.21 -4.15 -1.28
N LEU A 3 4.80 -2.98 -0.77
CA LEU A 3 4.18 -1.91 -1.58
C LEU A 3 5.08 -1.37 -2.69
N LYS A 4 6.38 -1.28 -2.44
CA LYS A 4 7.36 -0.84 -3.44
C LYS A 4 7.49 -1.84 -4.59
N LYS A 5 7.51 -3.13 -4.27
CA LYS A 5 7.54 -4.22 -5.25
C LYS A 5 6.26 -4.25 -6.09
N ALA A 6 5.10 -4.11 -5.46
CA ALA A 6 3.81 -4.09 -6.17
C ALA A 6 3.66 -2.87 -7.10
N ALA A 7 4.16 -1.71 -6.67
CA ALA A 7 4.18 -0.48 -7.47
C ALA A 7 5.36 -0.39 -8.45
N LYS A 8 6.29 -1.35 -8.44
CA LYS A 8 7.53 -1.35 -9.24
C LYS A 8 8.37 -0.07 -9.09
N ILE A 9 8.53 0.39 -7.85
CA ILE A 9 9.34 1.58 -7.51
C ILE A 9 10.46 1.24 -6.53
N ASP A 10 11.59 1.94 -6.62
CA ASP A 10 12.70 1.78 -5.68
C ASP A 10 12.52 2.64 -4.41
N LYS A 11 11.94 3.83 -4.57
CA LYS A 11 11.77 4.82 -3.49
C LYS A 11 10.37 5.43 -3.50
N GLY A 12 9.85 5.72 -2.30
CA GLY A 12 8.61 6.48 -2.14
C GLY A 12 8.79 7.96 -2.46
N SER A 13 7.68 8.68 -2.59
CA SER A 13 7.69 10.11 -2.88
C SER A 13 8.24 10.91 -1.71
N GLY A 14 9.10 11.90 -2.00
CA GLY A 14 9.49 12.94 -1.05
C GLY A 14 8.38 13.96 -0.80
N GLU A 15 7.41 14.08 -1.72
CA GLU A 15 6.24 14.93 -1.59
C GLU A 15 4.94 14.15 -1.93
N PRO A 16 4.48 13.24 -1.04
CA PRO A 16 3.38 12.30 -1.31
C PRO A 16 2.06 12.93 -1.76
N ASN A 17 1.83 14.19 -1.35
CA ASN A 17 0.62 14.94 -1.64
C ASN A 17 0.66 15.64 -3.00
N LYS A 18 1.86 15.91 -3.55
CA LYS A 18 2.04 16.61 -4.83
C LYS A 18 2.49 15.68 -5.94
N ASN A 19 3.46 14.82 -5.65
CA ASN A 19 4.11 13.95 -6.61
C ASN A 19 3.75 12.49 -6.32
N LYS A 20 2.82 11.93 -7.08
CA LYS A 20 2.54 10.49 -7.06
C LYS A 20 3.62 9.76 -7.84
N VAL A 21 4.29 8.81 -7.20
CA VAL A 21 5.45 8.10 -7.77
C VAL A 21 5.13 6.71 -8.29
N GLY A 22 3.88 6.26 -8.13
CA GLY A 22 3.46 4.96 -8.62
C GLY A 22 1.98 4.70 -8.34
N LYS A 23 1.49 3.58 -8.87
CA LYS A 23 0.11 3.12 -8.69
C LYS A 23 0.09 1.68 -8.18
N VAL A 24 -0.90 1.36 -7.37
CA VAL A 24 -1.17 -0.01 -6.92
C VAL A 24 -2.66 -0.28 -7.06
N SER A 25 -3.02 -1.48 -7.49
CA SER A 25 -4.43 -1.89 -7.56
C SER A 25 -4.98 -2.26 -6.18
N MET A 26 -6.29 -2.13 -5.98
CA MET A 26 -6.94 -2.54 -4.74
C MET A 26 -6.73 -4.04 -4.45
N LYS A 27 -6.67 -4.86 -5.51
CA LYS A 27 -6.34 -6.29 -5.42
C LYS A 27 -4.94 -6.51 -4.84
N GLN A 28 -3.92 -5.80 -5.34
CA GLN A 28 -2.56 -5.90 -4.81
C GLN A 28 -2.46 -5.43 -3.36
N VAL A 29 -3.19 -4.37 -2.99
CA VAL A 29 -3.24 -3.90 -1.60
C VAL A 29 -3.84 -4.97 -0.69
N ARG A 30 -4.90 -5.65 -1.13
CA ARG A 30 -5.52 -6.76 -0.39
C ARG A 30 -4.58 -7.96 -0.23
N GLU A 31 -3.92 -8.39 -1.30
CA GLU A 31 -2.95 -9.49 -1.24
C GLU A 31 -1.79 -9.17 -0.27
N ILE A 32 -1.29 -7.93 -0.30
CA ILE A 32 -0.27 -7.48 0.65
C ILE A 32 -0.81 -7.46 2.08
N ALA A 33 -2.08 -7.07 2.27
CA ALA A 33 -2.72 -7.05 3.58
C ALA A 33 -2.92 -8.47 4.14
N GLU A 34 -3.28 -9.45 3.31
CA GLU A 34 -3.39 -10.85 3.71
C GLU A 34 -2.04 -11.44 4.10
N LEU A 35 -1.00 -11.19 3.29
CA LEU A 35 0.37 -11.63 3.59
C LEU A 35 0.91 -11.01 4.88
N LYS A 36 0.54 -9.75 5.15
CA LYS A 36 1.02 -9.00 6.33
C LYS A 36 0.09 -9.12 7.54
N LEU A 37 -1.10 -9.72 7.38
CA LEU A 37 -2.07 -9.92 8.46
C LEU A 37 -1.47 -10.52 9.74
N PRO A 38 -0.61 -11.56 9.70
CA PRO A 38 0.01 -12.09 10.91
C PRO A 38 0.95 -11.10 11.62
N ASP A 39 1.48 -10.10 10.91
CA ASP A 39 2.34 -9.04 11.47
C ASP A 39 1.54 -7.81 11.92
N LEU A 40 0.24 -7.76 11.62
CA LEU A 40 -0.63 -6.64 11.96
C LEU A 40 -1.37 -6.93 13.26
N ASN A 41 -1.74 -5.87 13.97
CA ASN A 41 -2.54 -5.92 15.19
C ASN A 41 -4.05 -6.12 14.93
N THR A 42 -4.43 -6.61 13.75
CA THR A 42 -5.82 -6.72 13.33
C THR A 42 -6.13 -8.11 12.80
N THR A 43 -7.33 -8.59 13.09
CA THR A 43 -7.83 -9.90 12.63
C THR A 43 -8.69 -9.78 11.36
N SER A 44 -9.05 -8.56 10.96
CA SER A 44 -9.89 -8.31 9.78
C SER A 44 -9.05 -7.92 8.57
N ILE A 45 -9.25 -8.63 7.47
CA ILE A 45 -8.62 -8.34 6.17
C ILE A 45 -9.00 -6.94 5.69
N GLU A 46 -10.22 -6.46 5.93
CA GLU A 46 -10.62 -5.11 5.56
C GLU A 46 -9.84 -4.04 6.33
N SER A 47 -9.69 -4.22 7.64
CA SER A 47 -8.90 -3.32 8.48
C SER A 47 -7.42 -3.32 8.06
N ALA A 48 -6.87 -4.50 7.79
CA ALA A 48 -5.52 -4.64 7.25
C ALA A 48 -5.37 -3.92 5.90
N THR A 49 -6.34 -4.10 5.00
CA THR A 49 -6.36 -3.47 3.67
C THR A 49 -6.40 -1.95 3.78
N ARG A 50 -7.21 -1.39 4.69
CA ARG A 50 -7.25 0.06 4.96
C ARG A 50 -5.90 0.58 5.48
N SER A 51 -5.27 -0.15 6.40
CA SER A 51 -3.94 0.22 6.93
C SER A 51 -2.86 0.20 5.86
N VAL A 52 -2.85 -0.81 4.99
CA VAL A 52 -1.91 -0.90 3.87
C VAL A 52 -2.19 0.18 2.83
N ALA A 53 -3.47 0.47 2.52
CA ALA A 53 -3.85 1.55 1.62
C ALA A 53 -3.42 2.92 2.14
N GLY A 54 -3.56 3.18 3.44
CA GLY A 54 -3.07 4.40 4.09
C GLY A 54 -1.56 4.54 3.96
N THR A 55 -0.83 3.43 4.14
CA THR A 55 0.62 3.39 3.95
C THR A 55 0.99 3.70 2.50
N ALA A 56 0.28 3.13 1.52
CA ALA A 56 0.49 3.41 0.11
C ALA A 56 0.32 4.91 -0.21
N ARG A 57 -0.76 5.52 0.29
CA ARG A 57 -1.01 6.96 0.12
C ARG A 57 0.09 7.83 0.73
N SER A 58 0.54 7.51 1.94
CA SER A 58 1.63 8.22 2.62
C SER A 58 2.98 8.08 1.89
N MET A 59 3.18 7.02 1.12
CA MET A 59 4.34 6.84 0.26
C MET A 59 4.23 7.57 -1.10
N GLY A 60 3.10 8.22 -1.38
CA GLY A 60 2.83 8.84 -2.67
C GLY A 60 2.43 7.83 -3.76
N LEU A 61 1.86 6.69 -3.37
CA LEU A 61 1.25 5.75 -4.30
C LEU A 61 -0.24 6.06 -4.43
N GLU A 62 -0.74 5.99 -5.66
CA GLU A 62 -2.16 6.08 -5.96
C GLU A 62 -2.77 4.67 -5.94
N VAL A 63 -3.85 4.51 -5.16
CA VAL A 63 -4.61 3.26 -5.14
C VAL A 63 -5.69 3.37 -6.20
N VAL A 64 -5.56 2.58 -7.25
CA VAL A 64 -6.53 2.46 -8.35
C VAL A 64 -7.32 1.17 -8.16
N ASP A 65 -8.56 1.13 -8.66
CA ASP A 65 -9.38 -0.09 -8.63
C ASP A 65 -8.81 -1.15 -9.60
#